data_AF-A0A934BL90-F1
#
_entry.id   AF-A0A934BL90-F1
#
_cell.length_a   1.000
_cell.length_b   1.000
_cell.length_c   1.000
_cell.angle_alpha   90.00
_cell.angle_beta   90.00
_cell.angle_gamma   90.00
#
_symmetry.space_group_name_H-M   'P 1'
#
loop_
_entity.id
_entity.type
_entity.pdbx_description
1 polymer ?
#
loop_
_entity_poly.entity_id
_entity_poly.type
_entity_poly.pdbx_seq_one_letter_code
_entity_poly.pdbx_strand_id
1 'polypeptide(L)'
;MAVKRGKKEGDYIIYLALFATVVVFISVHYYALGHKDSIKNIKICVICHEIPLLDQYMPVPYTPAINNGLEVGCVNCHRDSYQEFVESSHYNSSIPLRPGCTSCHGAVHSVSEFIYLKFLPGGRSHPLLNKYDPLLGEKRFELRLKYAKEEREKLVESDSNPCRRCHLDKVIKPEKIQGQNAHEKMKTQKKTCIDCHYNIVHRKFPWSEKEKAAKELEGLF
;
A
#
# COMPACT_ATOMS: atom_id res chain seq x y z
N MET A 1 49.91 19.35 51.83
CA MET A 1 49.35 18.04 51.44
C MET A 1 48.34 18.25 50.32
N ALA A 2 48.68 17.86 49.08
CA ALA A 2 47.77 17.98 47.93
C ALA A 2 47.37 16.56 47.50
N VAL A 3 46.10 16.20 47.72
CA VAL A 3 45.54 14.92 47.26
C VAL A 3 45.29 15.05 45.75
N LYS A 4 46.20 14.51 44.93
CA LYS A 4 45.94 14.29 43.50
C LYS A 4 44.85 13.22 43.38
N ARG A 5 43.60 13.64 43.12
CA ARG A 5 42.52 12.76 42.68
C ARG A 5 42.88 12.20 41.30
N GLY A 6 43.41 10.98 41.26
CA GLY A 6 43.53 10.22 40.01
C GLY A 6 42.12 9.98 39.45
N LYS A 7 41.89 10.40 38.19
CA LYS A 7 40.67 10.03 37.45
C LYS A 7 40.58 8.50 37.47
N LYS A 8 39.53 7.97 38.08
CA LYS A 8 39.30 6.53 38.16
C LYS A 8 38.90 6.04 36.77
N GLU A 9 39.39 4.88 36.35
CA GLU A 9 39.14 4.29 35.02
C GLU A 9 37.64 4.30 34.60
N GLY A 10 36.71 4.26 35.57
CA GLY A 10 35.27 4.40 35.33
C GLY A 10 34.86 5.73 34.67
N ASP A 11 35.57 6.83 34.94
CA ASP A 11 35.29 8.13 34.30
C ASP A 11 35.61 8.06 32.80
N TYR A 12 36.67 7.36 32.42
CA TYR A 12 37.08 7.22 31.01
C TYR A 12 36.09 6.39 30.20
N ILE A 13 35.54 5.33 30.78
CA ILE A 13 34.48 4.52 30.16
C ILE A 13 33.22 5.35 29.95
N ILE A 14 32.84 6.20 30.91
CA ILE A 14 31.69 7.10 30.78
C ILE A 14 31.92 8.13 29.67
N TYR A 15 33.10 8.72 29.58
CA TYR A 15 33.43 9.67 28.50
C TYR A 15 33.46 9.00 27.12
N LEU A 16 33.99 7.78 27.01
CA LEU A 16 33.96 7.00 25.77
C LEU A 16 32.55 6.62 25.36
N ALA A 17 31.71 6.20 26.31
CA ALA A 17 30.32 5.90 26.05
C ALA A 17 29.58 7.15 25.55
N LEU A 18 29.67 8.27 26.26
CA LEU A 18 29.06 9.55 25.87
C LEU A 18 29.55 10.04 24.50
N PHE A 19 30.85 9.94 24.24
CA PHE A 19 31.41 10.30 22.94
C PHE A 19 30.87 9.41 21.82
N ALA A 20 30.81 8.08 22.03
CA ALA A 20 30.21 7.16 21.09
C ALA A 20 28.72 7.46 20.84
N THR A 21 27.94 7.76 21.89
CA THR A 21 26.52 8.13 21.72
C THR A 21 26.36 9.41 20.93
N VAL A 22 27.19 10.43 21.19
CA VAL A 22 27.17 11.70 20.45
C VAL A 22 27.56 11.51 19.00
N VAL A 23 28.60 10.73 18.71
CA VAL A 23 29.02 10.41 17.34
C VAL A 23 27.91 9.67 16.61
N VAL A 24 27.28 8.65 17.21
CA VAL A 24 26.14 7.95 16.62
C VAL A 24 24.97 8.91 16.37
N PHE A 25 24.63 9.77 17.33
CA PHE A 25 23.56 10.74 17.15
C PHE A 25 23.84 11.72 16.02
N ILE A 26 25.06 12.26 15.93
CA ILE A 26 25.47 13.19 14.87
C ILE A 26 25.48 12.46 13.53
N SER A 27 26.01 11.24 13.43
CA SER A 27 26.01 10.45 12.20
C SER A 27 24.60 10.12 11.73
N VAL A 28 23.71 9.68 12.64
CA VAL A 28 22.30 9.41 12.32
C VAL A 28 21.58 10.69 11.91
N HIS A 29 21.82 11.82 12.60
CA HIS A 29 21.21 13.10 12.26
C HIS A 29 21.70 13.63 10.92
N TYR A 30 23.01 13.56 10.64
CA TYR A 30 23.60 14.00 9.38
C TYR A 30 23.15 13.12 8.22
N TYR A 31 23.11 11.80 8.42
CA TYR A 31 22.50 10.86 7.47
C TYR A 31 21.02 11.20 7.24
N ALA A 32 20.26 11.45 8.31
CA ALA A 32 18.85 11.79 8.19
C ALA A 32 18.59 13.14 7.50
N LEU A 33 19.48 14.12 7.68
CA LEU A 33 19.42 15.41 6.98
C LEU A 33 19.78 15.27 5.49
N GLY A 34 20.84 14.51 5.16
CA GLY A 34 21.27 14.25 3.78
C GLY A 34 20.33 13.32 3.01
N HIS A 35 19.58 12.49 3.73
CA HIS A 35 18.59 11.56 3.20
C HIS A 35 17.17 11.96 3.60
N LYS A 36 16.90 13.25 3.87
CA LYS A 36 15.56 13.73 4.26
C LYS A 36 14.47 13.28 3.28
N ASP A 37 14.78 13.35 1.99
CA ASP A 37 13.86 12.89 0.94
C ASP A 37 13.80 11.37 0.84
N SER A 38 14.91 10.66 1.10
CA SER A 38 14.87 9.20 1.21
C SER A 38 14.02 8.77 2.41
N ILE A 39 14.15 9.39 3.59
CA ILE A 39 13.37 9.07 4.80
C ILE A 39 11.88 9.38 4.64
N LYS A 40 11.53 10.52 4.01
CA LYS A 40 10.15 10.81 3.62
C LYS A 40 9.59 9.77 2.64
N ASN A 41 10.46 9.22 1.80
CA ASN A 41 10.12 8.20 0.81
C ASN A 41 10.46 6.77 1.26
N ILE A 42 10.90 6.56 2.52
CA ILE A 42 10.96 5.22 3.11
C ILE A 42 9.51 4.86 3.32
N LYS A 43 9.03 4.08 2.37
CA LYS A 43 7.72 3.51 2.34
C LYS A 43 7.75 2.34 3.30
N ILE A 44 7.16 2.51 4.49
CA ILE A 44 7.09 1.49 5.56
C ILE A 44 6.57 0.14 5.02
N CYS A 45 5.79 0.21 3.94
CA CYS A 45 5.26 -0.90 3.18
C CYS A 45 6.29 -1.87 2.57
N VAL A 46 7.59 -1.55 2.60
CA VAL A 46 8.63 -2.50 2.16
C VAL A 46 9.43 -3.03 3.36
N ILE A 47 9.51 -2.28 4.47
CA ILE A 47 10.37 -2.61 5.62
C ILE A 47 9.65 -3.47 6.67
N CYS A 48 8.32 -3.35 6.81
CA CYS A 48 7.56 -4.14 7.81
C CYS A 48 6.64 -5.22 7.20
N HIS A 49 6.74 -5.45 5.88
CA HIS A 49 5.68 -6.07 5.07
C HIS A 49 6.08 -7.43 4.45
N GLU A 50 7.32 -7.87 4.67
CA GLU A 50 7.76 -9.24 4.38
C GLU A 50 7.72 -10.12 5.64
N ILE A 51 6.58 -10.13 6.36
CA ILE A 51 6.20 -11.36 7.06
C ILE A 51 5.19 -12.04 6.16
N PRO A 52 5.63 -12.81 5.15
CA PRO A 52 4.70 -13.66 4.45
C PRO A 52 4.04 -14.56 5.50
N LEU A 53 2.73 -14.72 5.42
CA LEU A 53 2.12 -15.98 5.84
C LEU A 53 2.83 -17.03 4.97
N LEU A 54 3.90 -17.59 5.53
CA LEU A 54 5.13 -18.03 4.84
C LEU A 54 4.95 -19.28 3.97
N ASP A 55 3.71 -19.76 3.87
CA ASP A 55 3.33 -21.06 3.34
C ASP A 55 2.24 -20.97 2.24
N GLN A 56 1.43 -19.90 2.19
CA GLN A 56 0.31 -19.81 1.24
C GLN A 56 0.50 -18.84 0.05
N TYR A 57 1.54 -18.01 0.09
CA TYR A 57 1.79 -16.93 -0.87
C TYR A 57 3.24 -16.96 -1.40
N MET A 58 3.77 -18.15 -1.68
CA MET A 58 5.09 -18.27 -2.30
C MET A 58 5.11 -17.57 -3.68
N PRO A 59 6.20 -16.86 -4.01
CA PRO A 59 6.36 -16.28 -5.34
C PRO A 59 6.39 -17.39 -6.39
N VAL A 60 5.65 -17.18 -7.47
CA VAL A 60 5.72 -18.00 -8.68
C VAL A 60 7.18 -17.95 -9.16
N PRO A 61 7.83 -19.08 -9.51
CA PRO A 61 9.28 -19.16 -9.75
C PRO A 61 9.82 -18.32 -10.94
N TYR A 62 8.97 -17.57 -11.63
CA TYR A 62 9.31 -16.81 -12.83
C TYR A 62 9.10 -15.29 -12.73
N THR A 63 8.71 -14.74 -11.56
CA THR A 63 8.57 -13.29 -11.38
C THR A 63 9.58 -12.77 -10.34
N PRO A 64 10.46 -11.80 -10.71
CA PRO A 64 11.38 -11.19 -9.76
C PRO A 64 10.55 -10.51 -8.67
N ALA A 65 10.82 -10.84 -7.40
CA ALA A 65 10.15 -10.37 -6.18
C ALA A 65 9.18 -9.20 -6.39
N ILE A 66 8.00 -9.50 -6.93
CA ILE A 66 6.88 -8.58 -6.89
C ILE A 66 6.42 -8.70 -5.43
N ASN A 67 6.23 -7.58 -4.73
CA ASN A 67 5.70 -7.61 -3.37
C ASN A 67 4.28 -8.20 -3.43
N ASN A 68 4.18 -9.51 -3.24
CA ASN A 68 2.99 -10.34 -3.51
C ASN A 68 2.25 -10.75 -2.24
N GLY A 69 2.72 -10.31 -1.07
CA GLY A 69 2.17 -10.74 0.21
C GLY A 69 0.93 -9.95 0.60
N LEU A 70 -0.06 -10.64 1.18
CA LEU A 70 -1.00 -10.00 2.11
C LEU A 70 -0.19 -9.49 3.30
N GLU A 71 -0.21 -8.19 3.51
CA GLU A 71 0.61 -7.57 4.54
C GLU A 71 -0.20 -7.50 5.83
N VAL A 72 0.24 -8.24 6.85
CA VAL A 72 -0.36 -8.28 8.19
C VAL A 72 -0.61 -6.87 8.74
N GLY A 73 0.23 -5.89 8.37
CA GLY A 73 0.07 -4.48 8.72
C GLY A 73 -1.24 -3.85 8.21
N CYS A 74 -1.64 -4.13 6.97
CA CYS A 74 -2.84 -3.56 6.35
C CYS A 74 -4.12 -4.05 7.03
N VAL A 75 -4.21 -5.36 7.29
CA VAL A 75 -5.43 -6.00 7.87
C VAL A 75 -5.75 -5.48 9.27
N ASN A 76 -4.71 -5.15 10.05
CA ASN A 76 -4.87 -4.64 11.42
C ASN A 76 -5.60 -3.30 11.49
N CYS A 77 -5.53 -2.49 10.43
CA CYS A 77 -6.17 -1.17 10.36
C CYS A 77 -7.34 -1.15 9.35
N HIS A 78 -7.25 -1.87 8.24
CA HIS A 78 -8.21 -1.90 7.14
C HIS A 78 -9.06 -3.18 7.14
N ARG A 79 -9.67 -3.50 8.28
CA ARG A 79 -10.40 -4.77 8.47
C ARG A 79 -11.54 -4.99 7.48
N ASP A 80 -12.39 -3.98 7.24
CA ASP A 80 -13.50 -4.10 6.28
C ASP A 80 -12.98 -4.37 4.86
N SER A 81 -11.94 -3.63 4.44
CA SER A 81 -11.33 -3.82 3.12
C SER A 81 -10.71 -5.21 2.98
N TYR A 82 -10.16 -5.77 4.07
CA TYR A 82 -9.66 -7.13 4.08
C TYR A 82 -10.80 -8.16 3.95
N GLN A 83 -11.92 -7.98 4.66
CA GLN A 83 -13.08 -8.85 4.52
C GLN A 83 -13.63 -8.86 3.08
N GLU A 84 -13.61 -7.71 2.41
CA GLU A 84 -13.99 -7.63 0.99
C GLU A 84 -12.93 -8.26 0.08
N PHE A 85 -11.64 -8.08 0.40
CA PHE A 85 -10.55 -8.69 -0.37
C PHE A 85 -10.62 -10.21 -0.36
N VAL A 86 -10.90 -10.85 0.80
CA VAL A 86 -10.97 -12.31 0.88
C VAL A 86 -12.10 -12.92 0.05
N GLU A 87 -13.14 -12.14 -0.26
CA GLU A 87 -14.24 -12.54 -1.14
C GLU A 87 -13.91 -12.34 -2.63
N SER A 88 -12.83 -11.64 -2.95
CA SER A 88 -12.46 -11.28 -4.32
C SER A 88 -11.76 -12.42 -5.08
N SER A 89 -11.82 -12.32 -6.41
CA SER A 89 -11.06 -13.20 -7.31
C SER A 89 -9.53 -13.04 -7.19
N HIS A 90 -9.06 -11.95 -6.59
CA HIS A 90 -7.63 -11.70 -6.38
C HIS A 90 -7.11 -12.39 -5.11
N TYR A 91 -7.98 -12.68 -4.14
CA TYR A 91 -7.65 -13.55 -3.01
C TYR A 91 -7.80 -15.02 -3.40
N ASN A 92 -8.96 -15.41 -3.94
CA ASN A 92 -9.22 -16.77 -4.40
C ASN A 92 -8.90 -16.93 -5.89
N SER A 93 -7.64 -16.65 -6.24
CA SER A 93 -7.17 -16.69 -7.63
C SER A 93 -7.14 -18.12 -8.18
N SER A 94 -7.64 -18.30 -9.41
CA SER A 94 -7.55 -19.56 -10.16
C SER A 94 -6.15 -19.80 -10.73
N ILE A 95 -5.29 -18.77 -10.74
CA ILE A 95 -3.89 -18.87 -11.14
C ILE A 95 -2.99 -18.89 -9.89
N PRO A 96 -1.80 -19.52 -9.94
CA PRO A 96 -0.90 -19.60 -8.79
C PRO A 96 -0.42 -18.25 -8.24
N LEU A 97 -0.58 -17.18 -9.02
CA LEU A 97 -0.27 -15.83 -8.58
C LEU A 97 -1.42 -15.29 -7.71
N ARG A 98 -1.07 -14.93 -6.48
CA ARG A 98 -1.97 -14.30 -5.52
C ARG A 98 -1.43 -12.92 -5.14
N PRO A 99 -1.95 -11.84 -5.74
CA PRO A 99 -1.52 -10.48 -5.40
C PRO A 99 -2.02 -10.09 -4.00
N GLY A 100 -1.19 -9.37 -3.26
CA GLY A 100 -1.53 -8.75 -1.99
C GLY A 100 -2.03 -7.32 -2.13
N CYS A 101 -2.26 -6.64 -1.00
CA CYS A 101 -2.77 -5.26 -0.99
C CYS A 101 -1.83 -4.30 -1.75
N THR A 102 -0.52 -4.37 -1.51
CA THR A 102 0.48 -3.49 -2.12
C THR A 102 0.83 -3.87 -3.55
N SER A 103 0.49 -5.08 -3.98
CA SER A 103 0.60 -5.44 -5.38
C SER A 103 -0.24 -4.53 -6.28
N CYS A 104 -1.34 -3.97 -5.76
CA CYS A 104 -2.18 -2.99 -6.45
C CYS A 104 -1.98 -1.56 -5.93
N HIS A 105 -2.04 -1.36 -4.61
CA HIS A 105 -2.01 -0.03 -3.98
C HIS A 105 -0.61 0.59 -3.92
N GLY A 106 0.44 -0.22 -4.11
CA GLY A 106 1.80 0.19 -3.81
C GLY A 106 1.93 0.65 -2.35
N ALA A 107 2.96 1.43 -2.06
CA ALA A 107 3.11 1.98 -0.72
C ALA A 107 2.26 3.23 -0.51
N VAL A 108 1.14 3.04 0.18
CA VAL A 108 0.13 4.07 0.45
C VAL A 108 0.40 4.93 1.69
N HIS A 109 1.31 4.52 2.58
CA HIS A 109 1.65 5.27 3.79
C HIS A 109 3.17 5.45 3.91
N SER A 110 3.59 6.66 4.29
CA SER A 110 4.95 6.93 4.74
C SER A 110 5.23 6.32 6.12
N VAL A 111 6.50 6.10 6.48
CA VAL A 111 6.91 5.74 7.86
C VAL A 111 6.34 6.73 8.88
N SER A 112 6.44 8.03 8.59
CA SER A 112 5.95 9.08 9.48
C SER A 112 4.44 9.02 9.68
N GLU A 113 3.65 8.81 8.62
CA GLU A 113 2.20 8.66 8.73
C GLU A 113 1.82 7.43 9.52
N PHE A 114 2.48 6.29 9.27
CA PHE A 114 2.22 5.08 10.03
C PHE A 114 2.48 5.29 11.52
N ILE A 115 3.64 5.86 11.87
CA ILE A 115 3.99 6.12 13.28
C ILE A 115 2.97 7.05 13.93
N TYR A 116 2.59 8.12 13.24
CA TYR A 116 1.58 9.04 13.72
C TYR A 116 0.24 8.36 13.94
N LEU A 117 -0.27 7.64 12.93
CA LEU A 117 -1.57 6.99 12.98
C LEU A 117 -1.62 5.87 14.03
N LYS A 118 -0.50 5.18 14.26
CA LYS A 118 -0.40 3.99 15.12
C LYS A 118 -0.06 4.27 16.57
N PHE A 119 0.86 5.20 16.82
CA PHE A 119 1.49 5.34 18.13
C PHE A 119 1.29 6.73 18.76
N LEU A 120 0.85 7.75 18.02
CA LEU A 120 0.72 9.10 18.54
C LEU A 120 -0.73 9.47 18.91
N PRO A 121 -0.94 10.32 19.94
CA PRO A 121 -2.26 10.87 20.28
C PRO A 121 -2.87 11.63 19.08
N GLY A 122 -4.11 11.31 18.72
CA GLY A 122 -4.77 11.82 17.50
C GLY A 122 -4.60 10.91 16.27
N GLY A 123 -3.70 9.93 16.33
CA GLY A 123 -3.64 8.84 15.38
C GLY A 123 -4.90 7.97 15.44
N ARG A 124 -5.55 7.76 14.29
CA ARG A 124 -6.86 7.07 14.21
C ARG A 124 -6.81 5.55 14.38
N SER A 125 -5.64 4.95 14.61
CA SER A 125 -5.49 3.49 14.63
C SER A 125 -5.22 2.88 16.01
N HIS A 126 -5.67 3.53 17.09
CA HIS A 126 -5.80 2.82 18.36
C HIS A 126 -6.87 1.71 18.17
N PRO A 127 -6.51 0.41 18.29
CA PRO A 127 -7.41 -0.71 17.98
C PRO A 127 -8.74 -0.70 18.76
N LEU A 128 -8.77 0.02 19.89
CA LEU A 128 -9.95 0.21 20.73
C LEU A 128 -10.91 1.31 20.21
N LEU A 129 -10.43 2.26 19.41
CA LEU A 129 -11.26 3.39 18.91
C LEU A 129 -12.03 3.02 17.63
N ASN A 130 -11.43 2.26 16.72
CA ASN A 130 -12.01 2.07 15.38
C ASN A 130 -13.12 1.00 15.29
N LYS A 131 -13.15 0.01 16.20
CA LYS A 131 -14.15 -1.07 16.18
C LYS A 131 -15.54 -0.59 16.64
N TYR A 132 -15.60 0.52 17.35
CA TYR A 132 -16.81 0.99 18.05
C TYR A 132 -17.12 2.46 17.87
N ASP A 133 -16.44 3.20 16.97
CA ASP A 133 -16.78 4.62 16.77
C ASP A 133 -18.08 4.76 15.95
N PRO A 134 -19.24 4.97 16.60
CA PRO A 134 -20.52 5.08 15.91
C PRO A 134 -20.64 6.46 15.24
N LEU A 135 -19.78 7.43 15.62
CA LEU A 135 -19.74 8.79 15.09
C LEU A 135 -19.21 8.84 13.66
N LEU A 136 -18.67 7.71 13.17
CA LEU A 136 -18.23 7.56 11.79
C LEU A 136 -19.29 6.95 10.86
N GLY A 137 -20.49 6.55 11.33
CA GLY A 137 -21.49 5.82 10.51
C GLY A 137 -21.62 6.27 9.04
N GLU A 138 -22.30 7.40 8.79
CA GLU A 138 -22.52 7.94 7.43
C GLU A 138 -21.22 8.49 6.82
N LYS A 139 -20.40 9.16 7.64
CA LYS A 139 -19.10 9.71 7.24
C LYS A 139 -18.13 8.64 6.73
N ARG A 140 -18.24 7.39 7.19
CA ARG A 140 -17.41 6.25 6.78
C ARG A 140 -17.76 5.85 5.36
N PHE A 141 -19.03 5.88 4.97
CA PHE A 141 -19.41 5.60 3.59
C PHE A 141 -18.88 6.67 2.64
N GLU A 142 -19.06 7.95 2.98
CA GLU A 142 -18.56 9.08 2.19
C GLU A 142 -17.03 9.07 2.05
N LEU A 143 -16.33 8.84 3.16
CA LEU A 143 -14.87 8.73 3.15
C LEU A 143 -14.41 7.54 2.30
N ARG A 144 -15.08 6.38 2.41
CA ARG A 144 -14.76 5.21 1.57
C ARG A 144 -15.00 5.48 0.10
N LEU A 145 -16.08 6.17 -0.26
CA LEU A 145 -16.35 6.58 -1.64
C LEU A 145 -15.26 7.54 -2.16
N LYS A 146 -14.89 8.53 -1.36
CA LYS A 146 -13.82 9.48 -1.68
C LYS A 146 -12.49 8.76 -1.90
N TYR A 147 -12.05 7.93 -0.96
CA TYR A 147 -10.77 7.21 -1.06
C TYR A 147 -10.77 6.18 -2.20
N ALA A 148 -11.92 5.55 -2.49
CA ALA A 148 -12.04 4.67 -3.65
C ALA A 148 -11.84 5.45 -4.96
N LYS A 149 -12.40 6.67 -5.08
CA LYS A 149 -12.17 7.54 -6.25
C LYS A 149 -10.68 7.92 -6.38
N GLU A 150 -10.09 8.46 -5.33
CA GLU A 150 -8.67 8.90 -5.33
C GLU A 150 -7.72 7.75 -5.72
N GLU A 151 -7.97 6.56 -5.20
CA GLU A 151 -7.12 5.41 -5.48
C GLU A 151 -7.29 4.88 -6.91
N ARG A 152 -8.52 4.87 -7.43
CA ARG A 152 -8.77 4.56 -8.86
C ARG A 152 -8.07 5.57 -9.76
N GLU A 153 -8.10 6.86 -9.42
CA GLU A 153 -7.41 7.91 -10.19
C GLU A 153 -5.91 7.67 -10.25
N LYS A 154 -5.26 7.30 -9.15
CA LYS A 154 -3.83 6.92 -9.16
C LYS A 154 -3.55 5.71 -10.05
N LEU A 155 -4.44 4.71 -10.03
CA LEU A 155 -4.30 3.54 -10.90
C LEU A 155 -4.52 3.90 -12.37
N VAL A 156 -5.38 4.87 -12.69
CA VAL A 156 -5.53 5.39 -14.06
C VAL A 156 -4.28 6.20 -14.46
N GLU A 157 -3.80 7.10 -13.61
CA GLU A 157 -2.62 7.94 -13.86
C GLU A 157 -1.36 7.10 -14.12
N SER A 158 -1.23 5.98 -13.41
CA SER A 158 -0.14 5.02 -13.60
C SER A 158 -0.35 4.05 -14.77
N ASP A 159 -1.33 4.30 -15.66
CA ASP A 159 -1.71 3.42 -16.77
C ASP A 159 -1.97 1.97 -16.32
N SER A 160 -2.58 1.81 -15.14
CA SER A 160 -2.82 0.50 -14.52
C SER A 160 -1.56 -0.37 -14.46
N ASN A 161 -0.38 0.24 -14.24
CA ASN A 161 0.90 -0.46 -14.15
C ASN A 161 0.84 -1.68 -13.20
N PRO A 162 0.20 -1.61 -12.01
CA PRO A 162 0.02 -2.77 -11.14
C PRO A 162 -0.74 -3.93 -11.81
N CYS A 163 -1.80 -3.63 -12.55
CA CYS A 163 -2.61 -4.63 -13.26
C CYS A 163 -1.80 -5.30 -14.39
N ARG A 164 -1.10 -4.48 -15.19
CA ARG A 164 -0.35 -4.91 -16.37
C ARG A 164 0.84 -5.81 -16.05
N ARG A 165 1.36 -5.79 -14.81
CA ARG A 165 2.42 -6.71 -14.36
C ARG A 165 2.00 -8.18 -14.42
N CYS A 166 0.69 -8.44 -14.26
CA CYS A 166 0.14 -9.80 -14.17
C CYS A 166 -0.83 -10.10 -15.31
N HIS A 167 -1.68 -9.13 -15.67
CA HIS A 167 -2.61 -9.20 -16.78
C HIS A 167 -1.93 -8.78 -18.08
N LEU A 168 -1.14 -9.70 -18.64
CA LEU A 168 -0.46 -9.51 -19.91
C LEU A 168 -1.42 -9.74 -21.08
N ASP A 169 -1.30 -8.96 -22.16
CA ASP A 169 -2.14 -9.08 -23.36
C ASP A 169 -2.23 -10.50 -23.92
N LYS A 170 -1.14 -11.27 -23.83
CA LYS A 170 -1.09 -12.68 -24.28
C LYS A 170 -1.93 -13.65 -23.42
N VAL A 171 -2.22 -13.27 -22.17
CA VAL A 171 -2.98 -14.07 -21.19
C VAL A 171 -4.44 -13.62 -21.15
N ILE A 172 -4.72 -12.35 -21.39
CA ILE A 172 -6.08 -11.80 -21.39
C ILE A 172 -6.86 -12.33 -22.60
N LYS A 173 -7.86 -13.17 -22.36
CA LYS A 173 -8.74 -13.74 -23.39
C LYS A 173 -10.20 -13.60 -23.00
N PRO A 174 -10.87 -12.48 -23.33
CA PRO A 174 -12.28 -12.31 -23.05
C PRO A 174 -13.12 -13.34 -23.83
N GLU A 175 -14.00 -14.04 -23.13
CA GLU A 175 -14.86 -15.07 -23.76
C GLU A 175 -15.93 -14.46 -24.67
N LYS A 176 -16.47 -13.29 -24.28
CA LYS A 176 -17.54 -12.60 -25.02
C LYS A 176 -16.97 -11.68 -26.10
N ILE A 177 -17.61 -11.67 -27.27
CA ILE A 177 -17.28 -10.80 -28.42
C ILE A 177 -17.22 -9.31 -28.02
N GLN A 178 -18.16 -8.85 -27.19
CA GLN A 178 -18.16 -7.49 -26.67
C GLN A 178 -16.87 -7.16 -25.91
N GLY A 179 -16.38 -8.08 -25.07
CA GLY A 179 -15.14 -7.92 -24.31
C GLY A 179 -13.90 -7.94 -25.22
N GLN A 180 -13.91 -8.79 -26.26
CA GLN A 180 -12.85 -8.83 -27.27
C GLN A 180 -12.74 -7.49 -28.00
N ASN A 181 -13.87 -6.98 -28.50
CA ASN A 181 -13.94 -5.69 -29.18
C ASN A 181 -13.53 -4.52 -28.26
N ALA A 182 -13.93 -4.56 -26.98
CA ALA A 182 -13.55 -3.53 -26.02
C ALA A 182 -12.04 -3.52 -25.77
N HIS A 183 -11.43 -4.68 -25.53
CA HIS A 183 -9.98 -4.79 -25.33
C HIS A 183 -9.18 -4.44 -26.59
N GLU A 184 -9.70 -4.73 -27.78
CA GLU A 184 -9.08 -4.29 -29.03
C GLU A 184 -9.10 -2.76 -29.18
N LYS A 185 -10.24 -2.12 -28.90
CA LYS A 185 -10.37 -0.65 -28.91
C LYS A 185 -9.46 0.03 -27.89
N MET A 186 -9.22 -0.59 -26.74
CA MET A 186 -8.31 -0.04 -25.72
C MET A 186 -6.90 0.23 -26.27
N LYS A 187 -6.44 -0.57 -27.25
CA LYS A 187 -5.11 -0.41 -27.87
C LYS A 187 -4.95 0.94 -28.59
N THR A 188 -6.05 1.53 -29.07
CA THR A 188 -6.03 2.80 -29.80
C THR A 188 -6.57 3.98 -28.99
N GLN A 189 -7.40 3.72 -27.98
CA GLN A 189 -8.13 4.75 -27.23
C GLN A 189 -7.44 5.27 -25.96
N LYS A 190 -6.19 4.87 -25.68
CA LYS A 190 -5.43 5.26 -24.47
C LYS A 190 -6.22 5.04 -23.17
N LYS A 191 -7.01 3.96 -23.12
CA LYS A 191 -7.77 3.55 -21.94
C LYS A 191 -6.91 2.65 -21.06
N THR A 192 -7.16 2.71 -19.76
CA THR A 192 -6.53 1.92 -18.71
C THR A 192 -7.45 0.79 -18.27
N CYS A 193 -6.94 -0.20 -17.54
CA CYS A 193 -7.77 -1.30 -17.03
C CYS A 193 -8.90 -0.80 -16.12
N ILE A 194 -8.60 0.22 -15.32
CA ILE A 194 -9.50 0.79 -14.31
C ILE A 194 -10.61 1.65 -14.92
N ASP A 195 -10.50 2.07 -16.18
CA ASP A 195 -11.60 2.77 -16.86
C ASP A 195 -12.88 1.92 -16.95
N CYS A 196 -12.73 0.60 -17.04
CA CYS A 196 -13.84 -0.35 -17.09
C CYS A 196 -13.91 -1.23 -15.83
N HIS A 197 -12.75 -1.68 -15.32
CA HIS A 197 -12.65 -2.57 -14.16
C HIS A 197 -12.34 -1.79 -12.88
N TYR A 198 -13.20 -0.88 -12.43
CA TYR A 198 -12.96 -0.08 -11.22
C TYR A 198 -13.57 -0.67 -9.93
N ASN A 199 -14.24 -1.81 -10.02
CA ASN A 199 -14.96 -2.49 -8.93
C ASN A 199 -14.56 -3.98 -8.85
N ILE A 200 -13.26 -4.25 -8.70
CA ILE A 200 -12.68 -5.60 -8.87
C ILE A 200 -12.50 -6.37 -7.56
N VAL A 201 -12.17 -5.67 -6.48
CA VAL A 201 -11.75 -6.30 -5.21
C VAL A 201 -12.66 -5.90 -4.05
N HIS A 202 -12.81 -4.59 -3.84
CA HIS A 202 -13.59 -4.07 -2.73
C HIS A 202 -15.06 -3.91 -3.10
N ARG A 203 -15.88 -3.61 -2.08
CA ARG A 203 -17.30 -3.30 -2.26
C ARG A 203 -17.48 -2.30 -3.40
N LYS A 204 -18.52 -2.54 -4.20
CA LYS A 204 -18.83 -1.71 -5.35
C LYS A 204 -19.19 -0.30 -4.91
N PHE A 205 -18.50 0.68 -5.47
CA PHE A 205 -18.83 2.09 -5.35
C PHE A 205 -19.04 2.68 -6.74
N PRO A 206 -20.03 3.57 -6.92
CA PRO A 206 -20.22 4.26 -8.18
C PRO A 206 -19.01 5.12 -8.51
N TRP A 207 -18.86 5.42 -9.80
CA TRP A 207 -17.89 6.40 -10.30
C TRP A 207 -18.55 7.11 -11.48
N SER A 208 -19.45 8.03 -11.15
CA SER A 208 -20.44 8.62 -12.06
C SER A 208 -19.87 9.12 -13.38
N GLU A 209 -18.68 9.73 -13.36
CA GLU A 209 -17.96 10.20 -14.55
C GLU A 209 -17.59 9.07 -15.51
N LYS A 210 -17.17 7.91 -14.99
CA LYS A 210 -16.80 6.73 -15.79
C LYS A 210 -18.01 5.87 -16.14
N GLU A 211 -19.01 5.78 -15.27
CA GLU A 211 -20.28 5.09 -15.53
C GLU A 211 -21.04 5.73 -16.69
N LYS A 212 -21.01 7.06 -16.79
CA LYS A 212 -21.60 7.80 -17.92
C LYS A 212 -20.82 7.55 -19.21
N ALA A 213 -19.49 7.63 -19.16
CA ALA A 213 -18.64 7.37 -20.32
C ALA A 213 -18.74 5.93 -20.85
N ALA A 214 -18.91 4.94 -19.96
CA ALA A 214 -19.12 3.55 -20.34
C ALA A 214 -20.46 3.35 -21.07
N LYS A 215 -21.54 3.96 -20.57
CA LYS A 215 -22.87 3.91 -21.21
C LYS A 215 -22.92 4.61 -22.56
N GLU A 216 -22.23 5.73 -22.71
CA GLU A 216 -22.11 6.43 -24.00
C GLU A 216 -21.34 5.60 -25.04
N LEU A 217 -20.34 4.83 -24.62
CA LEU A 217 -19.62 3.90 -25.50
C LEU A 217 -20.44 2.66 -25.89
N GLU A 218 -21.30 2.17 -25.00
CA GLU A 218 -22.22 1.06 -25.30
C GLU A 218 -23.35 1.47 -26.25
N GLY A 219 -23.82 2.72 -26.19
CA GLY A 219 -24.86 3.25 -27.10
C GLY A 219 -24.37 3.60 -28.51
N LEU A 220 -23.09 3.38 -28.81
CA LEU A 220 -22.48 3.61 -30.13
C LEU A 220 -22.24 2.29 -30.91
N PHE A 221 -22.73 1.16 -30.41
CA PHE A 221 -22.70 -0.17 -31.05
C PHE A 221 -24.07 -0.85 -30.95
#